data_AF-A0A3S5APQ0-F1
#
_entry.id   AF-A0A3S5APQ0-F1
#
_cell.length_a   1.000
_cell.length_b   1.000
_cell.length_c   1.000
_cell.angle_alpha   90.00
_cell.angle_beta   90.00
_cell.angle_gamma   90.00
#
_symmetry.space_group_name_H-M   'P 1'
#
loop_
_entity.id
_entity.type
_entity.pdbx_description
1 polymer ?
#
loop_
_entity_poly.entity_id
_entity_poly.type
_entity_poly.pdbx_seq_one_letter_code
_entity_poly.pdbx_strand_id
1 'polypeptide(L)' 'MNIQTNEEELRNAVLVVFANKQDIPGCMKVTEVAQELGLASIKNRRYQIFKTSALKGEGLNEAMNW' A
#
# COMPACT_ATOMS: atom_id res chain seq x y z
N MET A 1 11.69 -4.32 3.70
CA MET A 1 11.79 -2.96 3.14
C MET A 1 11.05 -2.04 4.11
N ASN A 2 11.63 -0.94 4.60
CA ASN A 2 11.00 -0.16 5.69
C ASN A 2 10.31 1.09 5.14
N ILE A 3 9.04 1.29 5.49
CA ILE A 3 8.31 2.52 5.17
C ILE A 3 8.79 3.64 6.08
N GLN A 4 9.18 4.77 5.49
CA GLN A 4 9.63 5.94 6.20
C GLN A 4 8.43 6.73 6.75
N THR A 5 8.10 6.52 8.02
CA THR A 5 6.90 7.11 8.66
C THR A 5 7.20 8.33 9.52
N ASN A 6 8.48 8.65 9.74
CA ASN A 6 8.94 9.58 10.79
C ASN A 6 9.33 10.96 10.27
N GLU A 7 9.14 11.24 8.99
CA GLU A 7 9.31 12.59 8.46
C GLU A 7 8.22 13.51 9.01
N GLU A 8 8.64 14.63 9.57
CA GLU A 8 7.75 15.59 10.23
C GLU A 8 6.69 16.15 9.28
N GLU A 9 7.09 16.43 8.04
CA GLU A 9 6.21 16.89 6.97
C GLU A 9 5.08 15.91 6.65
N LEU A 10 5.32 14.61 6.85
CA LEU A 10 4.37 13.55 6.55
C LEU A 10 3.59 13.08 7.79
N ARG A 11 3.82 13.62 8.99
CA ARG A 11 3.30 13.08 10.25
C ARG A 11 1.79 12.84 10.26
N ASN A 12 1.03 13.73 9.62
CA ASN A 12 -0.44 13.68 9.60
C ASN A 12 -1.02 13.13 8.28
N ALA A 13 -0.17 12.74 7.32
CA ALA A 13 -0.63 12.23 6.04
C ALA A 13 -1.17 10.79 6.18
N VAL A 14 -2.32 10.53 5.54
CA VAL A 14 -2.81 9.17 5.32
C VAL A 14 -1.88 8.42 4.36
N LEU A 15 -1.74 7.11 4.56
CA LEU A 15 -0.91 6.25 3.71
C LEU A 15 -1.77 5.28 2.91
N VAL A 16 -1.78 5.43 1.59
CA VAL A 16 -2.34 4.43 0.67
C VAL A 16 -1.21 3.63 0.06
N VAL A 17 -1.26 2.30 0.19
CA VAL A 17 -0.32 1.38 -0.43
C VAL A 17 -1.00 0.69 -1.61
N PHE A 18 -0.47 0.92 -2.80
CA PHE A 18 -0.86 0.20 -3.99
C PHE A 18 -0.01 -1.07 -4.11
N ALA A 19 -0.57 -2.23 -3.78
CA ALA A 19 0.04 -3.51 -4.11
C ALA A 19 -0.15 -3.75 -5.61
N ASN A 20 0.67 -3.08 -6.41
CA ASN A 20 0.54 -2.98 -7.85
C ASN A 20 1.13 -4.21 -8.58
N LYS A 21 0.88 -4.30 -9.89
CA LYS A 21 1.33 -5.37 -10.79
C LYS A 21 0.69 -6.72 -10.50
N GLN A 22 -0.52 -6.73 -9.93
CA GLN A 22 -1.24 -7.95 -9.58
C GLN A 22 -1.75 -8.72 -10.80
N ASP A 23 -1.54 -8.18 -12.00
CA ASP A 23 -1.74 -8.83 -13.29
C ASP A 23 -0.58 -9.77 -13.70
N ILE A 24 0.59 -9.68 -13.05
CA ILE A 24 1.77 -10.48 -13.41
C ILE A 24 1.72 -11.86 -12.72
N PRO A 25 1.86 -12.98 -13.46
CA PRO A 25 1.96 -14.31 -12.86
C PRO A 25 3.13 -14.39 -11.88
N GLY A 26 2.87 -14.94 -10.69
CA GLY A 26 3.89 -15.08 -9.63
C GLY A 26 4.19 -13.79 -8.86
N CYS A 27 3.40 -12.71 -9.02
CA CYS A 27 3.51 -11.55 -8.16
C CYS A 27 3.22 -11.91 -6.68
N MET A 28 3.78 -11.15 -5.75
CA MET A 28 3.42 -11.25 -4.34
C MET A 28 1.93 -10.94 -4.14
N LYS A 29 1.28 -11.69 -3.25
CA LYS A 29 -0.07 -11.39 -2.75
C LYS A 29 -0.02 -10.12 -1.91
N VAL A 30 -1.15 -9.44 -1.82
CA VAL A 30 -1.32 -8.24 -0.98
C VAL A 30 -0.85 -8.46 0.47
N THR A 31 -1.12 -9.63 1.04
CA THR A 31 -0.69 -9.99 2.40
C THR A 31 0.82 -10.11 2.54
N GLU A 32 1.50 -10.66 1.52
CA GLU A 32 2.95 -10.78 1.49
C GLU A 32 3.58 -9.39 1.35
N VAL A 33 3.03 -8.52 0.48
CA VAL A 33 3.45 -7.11 0.38
C VAL A 33 3.29 -6.38 1.72
N ALA A 34 2.16 -6.55 2.40
CA ALA A 34 1.92 -5.92 3.69
C ALA A 34 2.91 -6.38 4.77
N GLN A 35 3.29 -7.66 4.75
CA GLN A 35 4.28 -8.24 5.65
C GLN A 35 5.69 -7.71 5.36
N GLU A 36 6.12 -7.72 4.10
CA GLU A 36 7.46 -7.28 3.67
C GLU A 36 7.71 -5.78 3.88
N LEU A 37 6.63 -4.98 3.85
CA LEU A 37 6.63 -3.56 4.18
C LEU A 37 6.44 -3.29 5.68
N GLY A 38 6.15 -4.32 6.48
CA GLY A 38 5.94 -4.21 7.91
C GLY A 38 4.75 -3.33 8.30
N LEU A 39 3.67 -3.29 7.50
CA LEU A 39 2.54 -2.37 7.70
C LEU A 39 1.88 -2.53 9.09
N ALA A 40 1.87 -3.75 9.65
CA ALA A 40 1.35 -4.02 10.98
C ALA A 40 2.08 -3.28 12.12
N SER A 41 3.32 -2.81 11.87
CA SER A 41 4.10 -2.01 12.81
C SER A 41 3.65 -0.55 12.88
N ILE A 42 2.90 -0.07 11.89
CA ILE A 42 2.38 1.30 11.84
C ILE A 42 1.23 1.43 12.85
N LYS A 43 1.46 2.18 13.94
CA LYS A 43 0.45 2.39 15.00
C LYS A 43 -0.24 3.75 14.93
N ASN A 44 0.50 4.78 14.55
CA ASN A 44 0.08 6.18 14.70
C ASN A 44 -0.29 6.87 13.37
N ARG A 45 -0.65 6.08 12.35
CA ARG A 45 -1.00 6.60 11.03
C ARG A 45 -2.08 5.71 10.42
N ARG A 46 -3.16 6.31 9.92
CA ARG A 46 -4.17 5.60 9.15
C ARG A 46 -3.55 5.16 7.83
N TYR A 47 -3.64 3.87 7.53
CA TYR A 47 -3.20 3.31 6.26
C TYR A 47 -4.20 2.31 5.71
N GLN A 48 -4.14 2.08 4.41
CA GLN A 48 -4.83 0.99 3.73
C GLN A 48 -3.99 0.49 2.57
N ILE A 49 -4.10 -0.80 2.30
CA ILE A 49 -3.46 -1.43 1.14
C ILE A 49 -4.54 -1.94 0.17
N PHE A 50 -4.33 -1.73 -1.12
CA PHE A 50 -5.23 -2.14 -2.19
C PHE A 50 -4.51 -3.04 -3.19
N LYS A 51 -5.19 -4.12 -3.62
CA LYS A 51 -4.78 -4.94 -4.75
C LYS A 51 -4.96 -4.11 -6.02
N THR A 52 -3.89 -3.84 -6.78
CA THR A 52 -4.02 -3.02 -7.98
C THR A 52 -3.27 -3.56 -9.19
N SER A 53 -3.77 -3.19 -10.37
CA SER A 53 -3.04 -3.28 -11.64
C SER A 53 -3.17 -1.94 -12.35
N ALA A 54 -2.10 -1.15 -12.32
CA ALA A 54 -2.07 0.13 -13.03
C ALA A 54 -2.26 -0.05 -14.55
N LEU A 55 -1.78 -1.16 -15.10
CA LEU A 55 -1.92 -1.49 -16.53
C LEU A 55 -3.38 -1.76 -16.92
N LYS A 56 -4.13 -2.46 -16.05
CA LYS A 56 -5.53 -2.82 -16.30
C LYS A 56 -6.53 -1.83 -15.70
N GLY A 57 -6.07 -0.88 -14.89
CA GLY A 57 -6.90 0.05 -14.13
C GLY A 57 -7.59 -0.57 -12.90
N GLU A 58 -7.29 -1.83 -12.55
CA GLU A 58 -7.94 -2.53 -11.43
C GLU A 58 -7.52 -1.93 -10.08
N GLY A 59 -8.49 -1.67 -9.21
CA GLY A 59 -8.28 -1.24 -7.81
C GLY A 59 -7.83 0.22 -7.66
N LEU A 60 -7.62 0.96 -8.76
CA LEU A 60 -7.16 2.35 -8.71
C LEU A 60 -8.24 3.28 -8.17
N ASN A 61 -9.46 3.19 -8.69
CA ASN A 61 -10.56 4.06 -8.29
C ASN A 61 -10.95 3.83 -6.83
N GLU A 62 -11.00 2.57 -6.41
CA GLU A 62 -11.29 2.18 -5.03
C GLU A 62 -10.24 2.76 -4.07
N ALA A 63 -8.96 2.71 -4.44
CA ALA A 63 -7.88 3.25 -3.63
C ALA A 63 -7.89 4.78 -3.56
N MET A 64 -8.26 5.46 -4.64
CA MET A 64 -8.34 6.92 -4.69
C MET A 64 -9.57 7.48 -3.96
N ASN A 65 -10.64 6.70 -3.86
CA ASN A 65 -11.87 7.09 -3.16
C ASN A 65 -11.80 6.90 -1.64
N TRP A 66 -10.82 6.16 -1.13
CA TRP A 66 -10.66 5.84 0.30
C TRP A 66 -9.98 6.96 1.09
#